data_AF-A0A1T2KYW3-F1
#
_entry.id   AF-A0A1T2KYW3-F1
#
_cell.length_a   1.000
_cell.length_b   1.000
_cell.length_c   1.000
_cell.angle_alpha   90.00
_cell.angle_beta   90.00
_cell.angle_gamma   90.00
#
_symmetry.space_group_name_H-M   'P 1'
#
loop_
_entity.id
_entity.type
_entity.pdbx_description
1 polymer ?
#
loop_
_entity_poly.entity_id
_entity_poly.type
_entity_poly.pdbx_seq_one_letter_code
_entity_poly.pdbx_strand_id
1 'polypeptide(L)'
;MATEKIWQYLQESDKRAYKEHARKIINTMLSKQIVNGSILDGAYSDNGITTTSATILEGLLASESLCRDEAAFHQQILESITAGMRFLLNAQVKNGPFRGAIPRSVALMSLEAPGADLFNSRATVVRIDYVQHVLAAYMQYLDLLDERD
;
A
#
# COMPACT_ATOMS: atom_id res chain seq x y z
N MET A 1 -8.13 -5.26 16.99
CA MET A 1 -8.03 -5.59 15.54
C MET A 1 -8.53 -7.02 15.23
N ALA A 2 -8.96 -7.33 13.99
CA ALA A 2 -9.45 -8.68 13.62
C ALA A 2 -8.42 -9.79 13.86
N THR A 3 -7.14 -9.46 13.61
CA THR A 3 -6.02 -10.38 13.75
C THR A 3 -5.83 -10.79 15.22
N GLU A 4 -5.98 -9.88 16.19
CA GLU A 4 -5.91 -10.20 17.64
C GLU A 4 -6.96 -11.22 18.08
N LYS A 5 -8.17 -11.13 17.51
CA LYS A 5 -9.24 -12.10 17.77
C LYS A 5 -8.92 -13.49 17.22
N ILE A 6 -8.09 -13.58 16.19
CA ILE A 6 -7.63 -14.87 15.64
C ILE A 6 -6.43 -15.41 16.44
N TRP A 7 -5.59 -14.52 16.97
CA TRP A 7 -4.40 -14.90 17.76
C TRP A 7 -4.73 -15.86 18.92
N GLN A 8 -5.88 -15.71 19.57
CA GLN A 8 -6.28 -16.61 20.67
C GLN A 8 -6.41 -18.09 20.27
N TYR A 9 -6.58 -18.39 18.97
CA TYR A 9 -6.72 -19.76 18.45
C TYR A 9 -5.39 -20.38 18.00
N LEU A 10 -4.28 -19.62 18.06
CA LEU A 10 -2.97 -20.08 17.61
C LEU A 10 -2.11 -20.55 18.79
N GLN A 11 -1.28 -21.57 18.55
CA GLN A 11 -0.24 -21.96 19.50
C GLN A 11 0.87 -20.90 19.52
N GLU A 12 1.59 -20.76 20.65
CA GLU A 12 2.68 -19.78 20.77
C GLU A 12 3.79 -19.97 19.73
N SER A 13 4.09 -21.22 19.35
CA SER A 13 5.02 -21.54 18.27
C SER A 13 4.57 -20.96 16.94
N ASP A 14 3.27 -21.08 16.62
CA ASP A 14 2.70 -20.60 15.36
C ASP A 14 2.67 -19.08 15.34
N LYS A 15 2.27 -18.45 16.45
CA LYS A 15 2.30 -16.98 16.61
C LYS A 15 3.69 -16.42 16.32
N ARG A 16 4.74 -17.07 16.85
CA ARG A 16 6.13 -16.67 16.60
C ARG A 16 6.51 -16.83 15.14
N ALA A 17 6.21 -17.98 14.54
CA ALA A 17 6.50 -18.24 13.13
C ALA A 17 5.79 -17.24 12.19
N TYR A 18 4.52 -16.91 12.49
CA TYR A 18 3.77 -15.89 11.74
C TYR A 18 4.39 -14.51 11.87
N LYS A 19 4.75 -14.07 13.07
CA LYS A 19 5.42 -12.77 13.28
C LYS A 19 6.76 -12.70 12.52
N GLU A 20 7.58 -13.73 12.63
CA GLU A 20 8.87 -13.79 11.93
C GLU A 20 8.71 -13.75 10.41
N HIS A 21 7.72 -14.46 9.88
CA HIS A 21 7.43 -14.44 8.45
C HIS A 21 6.86 -13.10 7.99
N ALA A 22 5.89 -12.54 8.74
CA ALA A 22 5.32 -11.23 8.46
C ALA A 22 6.41 -10.15 8.40
N ARG A 23 7.36 -10.16 9.35
CA ARG A 23 8.52 -9.26 9.35
C ARG A 23 9.35 -9.35 8.06
N LYS A 24 9.58 -10.55 7.52
CA LYS A 24 10.31 -10.74 6.25
C LYS A 24 9.55 -10.15 5.07
N ILE A 25 8.24 -10.37 5.03
CA ILE A 25 7.37 -9.83 3.98
C ILE A 25 7.29 -8.30 4.06
N ILE A 26 7.10 -7.75 5.25
CA ILE A 26 7.09 -6.30 5.49
C ILE A 26 8.40 -5.69 5.02
N ASN A 27 9.56 -6.22 5.43
CA ASN A 27 10.86 -5.73 4.94
C ASN A 27 10.95 -5.72 3.40
N THR A 28 10.44 -6.76 2.75
CA THR A 28 10.41 -6.86 1.28
C THR A 28 9.47 -5.82 0.65
N MET A 29 8.37 -5.46 1.32
CA MET A 29 7.47 -4.39 0.88
C MET A 29 8.11 -3.02 1.06
N LEU A 30 8.70 -2.75 2.23
CA LEU A 30 9.39 -1.50 2.53
C LEU A 30 10.53 -1.25 1.53
N SER A 31 11.30 -2.27 1.17
CA SER A 31 12.42 -2.14 0.22
C SER A 31 11.99 -1.80 -1.20
N LYS A 32 10.70 -1.94 -1.55
CA LYS A 32 10.15 -1.58 -2.86
C LYS A 32 9.67 -0.14 -2.92
N GLN A 33 9.58 0.56 -1.78
CA GLN A 33 9.05 1.91 -1.76
C GLN A 33 9.97 2.86 -2.51
N ILE A 34 9.39 3.62 -3.41
CA ILE A 34 10.08 4.64 -4.18
C ILE A 34 10.15 5.91 -3.35
N VAL A 35 11.36 6.41 -3.09
CA VAL A 35 11.61 7.66 -2.36
C VAL A 35 12.57 8.50 -3.20
N ASN A 36 12.02 9.35 -4.06
CA ASN A 36 12.82 10.12 -5.04
C ASN A 36 12.19 11.45 -5.47
N GLY A 37 11.06 11.85 -4.87
CA GLY A 37 10.38 13.12 -5.18
C GLY A 37 9.71 13.18 -6.56
N SER A 38 9.67 12.08 -7.31
CA SER A 38 8.96 12.00 -8.59
C SER A 38 7.44 11.86 -8.40
N ILE A 39 6.70 11.76 -9.50
CA ILE A 39 5.26 11.39 -9.45
C ILE A 39 5.01 10.02 -8.82
N LEU A 40 6.04 9.17 -8.75
CA LEU A 40 6.02 7.84 -8.15
C LEU A 40 6.45 7.85 -6.68
N ASP A 41 6.78 9.00 -6.09
CA ASP A 41 7.20 9.09 -4.71
C ASP A 41 6.13 8.52 -3.77
N GLY A 42 6.53 7.57 -2.92
CA GLY A 42 5.67 6.79 -2.03
C GLY A 42 5.06 5.52 -2.65
N ALA A 43 5.12 5.34 -3.98
CA ALA A 43 4.62 4.14 -4.64
C ALA A 43 5.49 2.90 -4.36
N TYR A 44 4.93 1.72 -4.59
CA TYR A 44 5.64 0.44 -4.45
C TYR A 44 5.86 -0.30 -5.78
N SER A 45 5.66 0.41 -6.90
CA SER A 45 5.89 -0.08 -8.25
C SER A 45 6.49 1.03 -9.11
N ASP A 46 7.54 0.70 -9.86
CA ASP A 46 8.28 1.59 -10.76
C ASP A 46 7.48 2.07 -11.98
N ASN A 47 6.34 1.45 -12.25
CA ASN A 47 5.42 1.81 -13.33
C ASN A 47 4.18 2.56 -12.85
N GLY A 48 4.11 2.93 -11.56
CA GLY A 48 3.03 3.74 -10.99
C GLY A 48 1.68 3.05 -10.87
N ILE A 49 1.62 1.71 -10.93
CA ILE A 49 0.38 0.97 -10.72
C ILE A 49 -0.17 1.24 -9.31
N THR A 50 -1.38 1.79 -9.26
CA THR A 50 -2.04 2.21 -8.03
C THR A 50 -2.51 1.01 -7.20
N THR A 51 -3.05 -0.03 -7.85
CA THR A 51 -3.55 -1.24 -7.18
C THR A 51 -2.45 -1.96 -6.41
N THR A 52 -1.26 -2.10 -7.01
CA THR A 52 -0.09 -2.70 -6.33
C THR A 52 0.24 -1.94 -5.06
N SER A 53 0.27 -0.61 -5.13
CA SER A 53 0.56 0.23 -3.96
C SER A 53 -0.54 0.12 -2.89
N ALA A 54 -1.81 0.10 -3.31
CA ALA A 54 -2.95 -0.06 -2.41
C ALA A 54 -2.96 -1.42 -1.69
N THR A 55 -2.75 -2.52 -2.41
CA THR A 55 -2.66 -3.86 -1.82
C THR A 55 -1.49 -4.01 -0.85
N ILE A 56 -0.34 -3.39 -1.15
CA ILE A 56 0.79 -3.38 -0.21
C ILE A 56 0.43 -2.58 1.04
N LEU A 57 -0.20 -1.42 0.90
CA LEU A 57 -0.64 -0.61 2.04
C LEU A 57 -1.66 -1.34 2.92
N GLU A 58 -2.63 -2.04 2.34
CA GLU A 58 -3.53 -2.92 3.10
C GLU A 58 -2.76 -3.93 3.94
N GLY A 59 -1.76 -4.60 3.35
CA GLY A 59 -0.93 -5.57 4.04
C GLY A 59 -0.12 -4.93 5.19
N LEU A 60 0.49 -3.78 4.95
CA LEU A 60 1.24 -3.04 5.98
C LEU A 60 0.34 -2.59 7.13
N LEU A 61 -0.83 -2.03 6.84
CA LEU A 61 -1.82 -1.61 7.85
C LEU A 61 -2.34 -2.78 8.67
N ALA A 62 -2.66 -3.90 8.03
CA ALA A 62 -3.15 -5.09 8.71
C ALA A 62 -2.09 -5.76 9.60
N SER A 63 -0.80 -5.47 9.39
CA SER A 63 0.31 -6.16 10.04
C SER A 63 1.19 -5.28 10.93
N GLU A 64 1.05 -3.96 10.91
CA GLU A 64 1.90 -3.04 11.70
C GLU A 64 1.87 -3.36 13.20
N SER A 65 0.69 -3.75 13.72
CA SER A 65 0.47 -4.03 15.13
C SER A 65 1.33 -5.19 15.65
N LEU A 66 1.79 -6.07 14.75
CA LEU A 66 2.65 -7.20 15.07
C LEU A 66 4.07 -6.80 15.44
N CYS A 67 4.47 -5.60 15.05
CA CYS A 67 5.82 -5.07 15.16
C CYS A 67 5.93 -3.92 16.18
N ARG A 68 4.86 -3.62 16.94
CA ARG A 68 4.84 -2.53 17.95
C ARG A 68 5.87 -2.74 19.08
N ASP A 69 6.30 -3.97 19.31
CA ASP A 69 7.38 -4.33 20.23
C ASP A 69 8.78 -3.94 19.71
N GLU A 70 8.90 -3.60 18.43
CA GLU A 70 10.14 -3.17 17.77
C GLU A 70 10.03 -1.72 17.29
N ALA A 71 10.09 -0.77 18.22
CA ALA A 71 9.78 0.66 17.98
C ALA A 71 10.41 1.26 16.71
N ALA A 72 11.69 1.00 16.43
CA ALA A 72 12.36 1.54 15.25
C ALA A 72 11.81 0.95 13.93
N PHE A 73 11.53 -0.36 13.91
CA PHE A 73 10.97 -1.03 12.74
C PHE A 73 9.51 -0.65 12.54
N HIS A 74 8.75 -0.55 13.64
CA HIS A 74 7.39 -0.03 13.61
C HIS A 74 7.35 1.37 13.00
N GLN A 75 8.19 2.29 13.48
CA GLN A 75 8.26 3.65 12.95
C GLN A 75 8.53 3.69 11.43
N GLN A 76 9.42 2.82 10.92
CA GLN A 76 9.66 2.70 9.47
C GLN A 76 8.41 2.27 8.70
N ILE A 77 7.63 1.33 9.25
CA ILE A 77 6.34 0.91 8.66
C ILE A 77 5.39 2.11 8.60
N LEU A 78 5.30 2.90 9.67
CA LEU A 78 4.39 4.04 9.75
C LEU A 78 4.76 5.15 8.77
N GLU A 79 6.05 5.43 8.63
CA GLU A 79 6.59 6.37 7.63
C GLU A 79 6.26 5.90 6.22
N SER A 80 6.46 4.60 5.95
CA SER A 80 6.16 3.99 4.66
C SER A 80 4.68 4.06 4.32
N ILE A 81 3.80 3.71 5.28
CA ILE A 81 2.35 3.83 5.13
C ILE A 81 1.96 5.27 4.79
N THR A 82 2.50 6.24 5.53
CA THR A 82 2.21 7.66 5.32
C THR A 82 2.62 8.13 3.92
N ALA A 83 3.80 7.73 3.45
CA ALA A 83 4.27 8.05 2.10
C ALA A 83 3.40 7.39 1.02
N GLY A 84 3.03 6.11 1.18
CA GLY A 84 2.15 5.43 0.23
C GLY A 84 0.72 5.98 0.21
N MET A 85 0.19 6.41 1.36
CA MET A 85 -1.11 7.09 1.42
C MET A 85 -1.09 8.39 0.62
N ARG A 86 -0.02 9.18 0.76
CA ARG A 86 0.16 10.41 -0.01
C ARG A 86 0.20 10.13 -1.51
N PHE A 87 0.92 9.08 -1.94
CA PHE A 87 0.93 8.63 -3.33
C PHE A 87 -0.48 8.34 -3.85
N LEU A 88 -1.26 7.52 -3.15
CA LEU A 88 -2.62 7.18 -3.56
C LEU A 88 -3.56 8.39 -3.59
N LEU A 89 -3.45 9.29 -2.61
CA LEU A 89 -4.20 10.54 -2.59
C LEU A 89 -3.86 11.41 -3.80
N ASN A 90 -2.60 11.46 -4.20
CA ASN A 90 -2.16 12.20 -5.38
C ASN A 90 -2.59 11.53 -6.69
N ALA A 91 -2.69 10.19 -6.72
CA ALA A 91 -3.15 9.42 -7.88
C ALA A 91 -4.64 9.64 -8.21
N GLN A 92 -5.43 10.07 -7.24
CA GLN A 92 -6.87 10.25 -7.41
C GLN A 92 -7.20 11.41 -8.37
N VAL A 93 -8.11 11.14 -9.31
CA VAL A 93 -8.66 12.16 -10.20
C VAL A 93 -9.40 13.22 -9.37
N LYS A 94 -8.94 14.48 -9.45
CA LYS A 94 -9.45 15.57 -8.59
C LYS A 94 -10.63 16.33 -9.17
N ASN A 95 -10.81 16.32 -10.48
CA ASN A 95 -11.76 17.19 -11.17
C ASN A 95 -12.53 16.46 -12.28
N GLY A 96 -13.66 17.05 -12.70
CA GLY A 96 -14.46 16.55 -13.81
C GLY A 96 -15.36 15.37 -13.47
N PRO A 97 -15.95 14.71 -14.49
CA PRO A 97 -16.97 13.66 -14.30
C PRO A 97 -16.42 12.39 -13.64
N PHE A 98 -15.11 12.18 -13.64
CA PHE A 98 -14.44 11.04 -13.02
C PHE A 98 -13.77 11.38 -11.67
N ARG A 99 -14.12 12.52 -11.06
CA ARG A 99 -13.58 12.90 -9.74
C ARG A 99 -13.76 11.78 -8.72
N GLY A 100 -12.69 11.45 -8.01
CA GLY A 100 -12.64 10.38 -7.03
C GLY A 100 -12.11 9.05 -7.58
N ALA A 101 -12.03 8.91 -8.91
CA ALA A 101 -11.50 7.70 -9.53
C ALA A 101 -10.00 7.53 -9.26
N ILE A 102 -9.57 6.28 -9.20
CA ILE A 102 -8.16 5.88 -9.13
C ILE A 102 -7.83 5.16 -10.45
N PRO A 103 -6.95 5.74 -11.30
CA PRO A 103 -6.55 5.10 -12.55
C PRO A 103 -5.65 3.89 -12.28
N ARG A 104 -5.52 2.99 -13.26
CA ARG A 104 -4.60 1.85 -13.19
C ARG A 104 -3.18 2.30 -12.87
N SER A 105 -2.69 3.34 -13.53
CA SER A 105 -1.37 3.92 -13.30
C SER A 105 -1.40 5.45 -13.37
N VAL A 106 -0.52 6.09 -12.61
CA VAL A 106 -0.28 7.55 -12.64
C VAL A 106 0.74 7.95 -13.71
N ALA A 107 1.44 6.99 -14.31
CA ALA A 107 2.49 7.23 -15.30
C ALA A 107 2.35 6.30 -16.51
N LEU A 108 2.91 6.74 -17.64
CA LEU A 108 3.08 5.90 -18.82
C LEU A 108 4.48 5.28 -18.80
N MET A 109 4.59 4.08 -19.36
CA MET A 109 5.91 3.50 -19.68
C MET A 109 6.49 4.22 -20.90
N SER A 110 7.84 4.31 -20.96
CA SER A 110 8.51 4.77 -22.18
C SER A 110 8.05 3.91 -23.36
N LEU A 111 7.82 4.53 -24.52
CA LEU A 111 7.41 3.83 -25.74
C LEU A 111 8.46 2.80 -26.21
N GLU A 112 9.73 2.95 -25.83
CA GLU A 112 10.78 1.97 -26.14
C GLU A 112 10.77 0.76 -25.20
N ALA A 113 10.02 0.81 -24.10
CA ALA A 113 9.99 -0.27 -23.13
C ALA A 113 9.17 -1.47 -23.66
N PRO A 114 9.64 -2.71 -23.49
CA PRO A 114 8.89 -3.89 -23.88
C PRO A 114 7.48 -3.91 -23.26
N GLY A 115 6.44 -4.00 -24.11
CA GLY A 115 5.04 -4.04 -23.68
C GLY A 115 4.40 -2.68 -23.38
N ALA A 116 5.07 -1.56 -23.69
CA ALA A 116 4.56 -0.21 -23.44
C ALA A 116 3.18 0.04 -24.06
N ASP A 117 2.93 -0.40 -25.29
CA ASP A 117 1.63 -0.21 -25.95
C ASP A 117 0.46 -0.82 -25.17
N LEU A 118 0.64 -2.06 -24.71
CA LEU A 118 -0.37 -2.78 -23.93
C LEU A 118 -0.54 -2.19 -22.52
N PHE A 119 0.55 -1.70 -21.93
CA PHE A 119 0.51 -1.02 -20.64
C PHE A 119 -0.24 0.32 -20.77
N ASN A 120 0.23 1.19 -21.66
CA ASN A 120 -0.20 2.57 -21.83
C ASN A 120 -1.66 2.66 -22.30
N SER A 121 -2.11 1.73 -23.17
CA SER A 121 -3.52 1.65 -23.59
C SER A 121 -4.52 1.43 -22.45
N ARG A 122 -4.04 0.99 -21.29
CA ARG A 122 -4.85 0.70 -20.10
C ARG A 122 -4.50 1.56 -18.89
N ALA A 123 -3.57 2.52 -19.01
CA ALA A 123 -3.07 3.29 -17.87
C ALA A 123 -4.18 4.11 -17.19
N THR A 124 -5.11 4.66 -17.98
CA THR A 124 -6.24 5.47 -17.50
C THR A 124 -7.47 4.66 -17.13
N VAL A 125 -7.45 3.33 -17.31
CA VAL A 125 -8.58 2.46 -16.97
C VAL A 125 -8.83 2.52 -15.47
N VAL A 126 -10.09 2.70 -15.09
CA VAL A 126 -10.55 2.64 -13.71
C VAL A 126 -11.37 1.36 -13.55
N ARG A 127 -11.06 0.57 -12.53
CA ARG A 127 -11.84 -0.62 -12.19
C ARG A 127 -12.23 -0.59 -10.72
N ILE A 128 -13.32 -1.27 -10.40
CA ILE A 128 -13.84 -1.31 -9.03
C ILE A 128 -12.82 -1.88 -8.04
N ASP A 129 -12.01 -2.87 -8.45
CA ASP A 129 -10.96 -3.43 -7.61
C ASP A 129 -9.89 -2.39 -7.23
N TYR A 130 -9.59 -1.44 -8.11
CA TYR A 130 -8.59 -0.39 -7.83
C TYR A 130 -9.10 0.53 -6.73
N VAL A 131 -10.36 0.93 -6.83
CA VAL A 131 -11.02 1.79 -5.85
C VAL A 131 -11.22 1.05 -4.54
N GLN A 132 -11.63 -0.23 -4.58
CA GLN A 132 -11.80 -1.06 -3.39
C GLN A 132 -10.52 -1.16 -2.57
N HIS A 133 -9.39 -1.43 -3.22
CA HIS A 133 -8.13 -1.56 -2.49
C HIS A 133 -7.70 -0.24 -1.83
N VAL A 134 -7.88 0.87 -2.56
CA VAL A 134 -7.56 2.20 -2.02
C VAL A 134 -8.47 2.54 -0.83
N LEU A 135 -9.78 2.30 -0.94
CA LEU A 135 -10.72 2.57 0.14
C LEU A 135 -10.46 1.70 1.37
N ALA A 136 -10.15 0.41 1.19
CA ALA A 136 -9.79 -0.49 2.27
C ALA A 136 -8.52 -0.03 3.01
N ALA A 137 -7.53 0.45 2.27
CA ALA A 137 -6.34 1.06 2.87
C ALA A 137 -6.68 2.36 3.63
N TYR A 138 -7.51 3.25 3.05
CA TYR A 138 -7.92 4.49 3.72
C TYR A 138 -8.67 4.27 5.02
N MET A 139 -9.64 3.33 5.05
CA MET A 139 -10.38 3.03 6.28
C MET A 139 -9.45 2.55 7.39
N GLN A 140 -8.56 1.60 7.09
CA GLN A 140 -7.59 1.10 8.08
C GLN A 140 -6.59 2.18 8.53
N TYR A 141 -6.23 3.11 7.63
CA TYR A 141 -5.38 4.23 7.99
C TYR A 141 -6.06 5.22 8.92
N LEU A 142 -7.37 5.47 8.72
CA LEU A 142 -8.16 6.28 9.65
C LEU A 142 -8.20 5.63 11.04
N ASP A 143 -8.48 4.32 11.11
CA ASP A 143 -8.43 3.58 12.38
C ASP A 143 -7.06 3.71 13.07
N LEU A 144 -5.97 3.63 12.30
CA LEU A 144 -4.61 3.78 12.81
C LEU A 144 -4.31 5.19 13.35
N LEU A 145 -4.93 6.23 12.76
CA LEU A 145 -4.81 7.60 13.25
C LEU A 145 -5.60 7.80 14.54
N ASP A 146 -6.83 7.28 14.60
CA ASP A 146 -7.69 7.34 15.78
C ASP A 146 -7.09 6.61 16.98
N GLU A 147 -6.33 5.52 16.78
CA GLU A 147 -5.61 4.81 17.85
C GLU A 147 -4.41 5.60 18.44
N ARG A 148 -4.01 6.72 17.83
CA ARG A 148 -2.87 7.53 18.29
C ARG A 148 -3.26 8.79 19.06
N ASP A 149 -4.51 9.20 18.97
CA ASP A 149 -5.08 10.33 19.70
C ASP A 149 -5.58 9.91 21.10
#